data_AF-A0A6L7IFI6-F1
#
_entry.id   AF-A0A6L7IFI6-F1
#
_cell.length_a   1.000
_cell.length_b   1.000
_cell.length_c   1.000
_cell.angle_alpha   90.00
_cell.angle_beta   90.00
_cell.angle_gamma   90.00
#
_symmetry.space_group_name_H-M   'P 1'
#
loop_
_entity.id
_entity.type
_entity.pdbx_description
1 polymer ?
#
loop_
_entity_poly.entity_id
_entity_poly.type
_entity_poly.pdbx_seq_one_letter_code
_entity_poly.pdbx_strand_id
1 'polypeptide(L)'
;MEKEYKEYSYFDEDPKKGWGFILALASLLVFTFMGIGLDFDEYLQHESLNIPKGYFYLIFSVDILMIVGIVLMFFYRKAGIVLFPVMLLAHFFMHNYYLSTFLYSDVTNLFLFTGFGMLAIIPKWKFFR
;
A
#
# COMPACT_ATOMS: atom_id res chain seq x y z
N MET A 1 42.66 -22.47 13.47
CA MET A 1 41.27 -22.01 13.66
C MET A 1 40.71 -21.69 12.29
N GLU A 2 39.98 -22.64 11.69
CA GLU A 2 39.16 -22.35 10.50
C GLU A 2 38.06 -21.37 10.93
N LYS A 3 37.94 -20.25 10.20
CA LYS A 3 36.79 -19.37 10.36
C LYS A 3 35.62 -20.05 9.67
N GLU A 4 34.67 -20.57 10.44
CA GLU A 4 33.34 -20.91 9.91
C GLU A 4 32.72 -19.62 9.34
N TYR A 5 32.70 -19.50 8.03
CA TYR A 5 31.83 -18.54 7.36
C TYR A 5 30.41 -19.09 7.45
N LYS A 6 29.61 -18.57 8.39
CA LYS A 6 28.16 -18.80 8.34
C LYS A 6 27.67 -18.23 7.02
N GLU A 7 27.19 -19.11 6.15
CA GLU A 7 26.62 -18.74 4.87
C GLU A 7 25.39 -17.86 5.15
N TYR A 8 25.48 -16.59 4.79
CA TYR A 8 24.41 -15.63 5.02
C TYR A 8 23.28 -15.92 4.05
N SER A 9 22.26 -16.64 4.50
CA SER A 9 21.02 -16.80 3.75
C SER A 9 20.10 -15.63 4.07
N TYR A 10 20.01 -14.69 3.13
CA TYR A 10 19.06 -13.57 3.15
C TYR A 10 17.60 -14.02 3.35
N PHE A 11 17.30 -15.28 3.00
CA PHE A 11 15.98 -15.91 3.14
C PHE A 11 15.76 -16.55 4.52
N ASP A 12 16.80 -16.70 5.34
CA ASP A 12 16.76 -17.35 6.66
C ASP A 12 16.90 -16.41 7.86
N GLU A 13 17.00 -15.10 7.62
CA GLU A 13 17.05 -14.14 8.71
C GLU A 13 15.77 -14.13 9.56
N ASP A 14 16.01 -14.08 10.88
CA ASP A 14 15.11 -13.82 12.00
C ASP A 14 13.89 -12.96 11.60
N PRO A 15 12.65 -13.24 12.07
CA PRO A 15 11.43 -12.47 11.80
C PRO A 15 11.47 -10.97 12.16
N LYS A 16 12.62 -10.45 12.59
CA LYS A 16 12.84 -9.03 12.79
C LYS A 16 12.57 -8.27 11.50
N LYS A 17 11.83 -7.17 11.66
CA LYS A 17 11.49 -6.25 10.58
C LYS A 17 12.74 -5.47 10.22
N GLY A 18 13.42 -5.88 9.16
CA GLY A 18 14.57 -5.15 8.63
C GLY A 18 14.15 -3.78 8.11
N TRP A 19 15.10 -2.85 8.05
CA TRP A 19 14.86 -1.47 7.60
C TRP A 19 14.22 -1.40 6.21
N GLY A 20 14.63 -2.26 5.27
CA GLY A 20 14.02 -2.29 3.92
C GLY A 20 12.52 -2.61 3.94
N PHE A 21 12.09 -3.52 4.82
CA PHE A 21 10.67 -3.83 5.00
C PHE A 21 9.89 -2.66 5.62
N ILE A 22 10.47 -2.04 6.65
CA ILE A 22 9.85 -0.88 7.31
C ILE A 22 9.73 0.29 6.35
N LEU A 23 10.79 0.60 5.61
CA LEU A 23 10.82 1.69 4.63
C LEU A 23 9.87 1.44 3.47
N ALA A 24 9.74 0.19 3.01
CA ALA A 24 8.74 -0.17 2.00
C ALA A 24 7.31 0.06 2.52
N LEU A 25 6.98 -0.37 3.73
CA LEU A 25 5.64 -0.12 4.28
C LEU A 25 5.39 1.37 4.55
N ALA A 26 6.42 2.09 5.02
CA ALA A 26 6.34 3.52 5.25
C ALA A 26 6.11 4.30 3.95
N SER A 27 6.78 3.93 2.85
CA SER A 27 6.56 4.58 1.56
C SER A 27 5.14 4.33 1.03
N LEU A 28 4.64 3.09 1.12
CA LEU A 28 3.23 2.79 0.79
C LEU A 28 2.26 3.64 1.62
N LEU A 29 2.55 3.81 2.91
CA LEU A 29 1.71 4.58 3.82
C LEU A 29 1.71 6.08 3.47
N VAL A 30 2.87 6.65 3.16
CA VAL A 30 2.99 8.07 2.74
C VAL A 30 2.15 8.33 1.49
N PHE A 31 2.25 7.48 0.46
CA PHE A 31 1.48 7.66 -0.77
C PHE A 31 -0.01 7.38 -0.59
N THR A 32 -0.37 6.47 0.33
CA THR A 32 -1.77 6.25 0.71
C THR A 32 -2.34 7.48 1.40
N PHE A 33 -1.62 8.11 2.34
CA PHE A 33 -2.06 9.36 2.95
C PHE A 33 -2.12 10.53 1.99
N MET A 34 -1.22 10.58 1.01
CA MET A 34 -1.31 11.56 -0.07
C MET A 34 -2.59 11.38 -0.90
N GLY A 35 -2.97 10.14 -1.23
CA GLY A 35 -4.26 9.83 -1.87
C GLY A 35 -5.45 10.32 -1.04
N ILE A 36 -5.51 9.91 0.23
CA ILE A 36 -6.55 10.37 1.18
C ILE A 36 -6.63 11.90 1.26
N GLY A 37 -5.48 12.59 1.20
CA GLY A 37 -5.44 14.05 1.19
C GLY A 37 -6.12 14.65 -0.05
N LEU A 38 -5.92 14.06 -1.22
CA LEU A 38 -6.59 14.46 -2.46
C LEU A 38 -8.09 14.23 -2.37
N ASP A 39 -8.51 13.08 -1.85
CA ASP A 39 -9.93 12.74 -1.66
C ASP A 39 -10.62 13.69 -0.70
N PHE A 40 -9.89 14.12 0.34
CA PHE A 40 -10.38 15.11 1.28
C PHE A 40 -10.52 16.49 0.62
N ASP A 41 -9.56 16.91 -0.20
CA ASP A 41 -9.67 18.14 -0.97
C ASP A 41 -10.85 18.10 -1.96
N GLU A 42 -11.06 16.97 -2.63
CA GLU A 42 -12.23 16.72 -3.50
C GLU A 42 -13.54 16.76 -2.71
N TYR A 43 -13.57 16.20 -1.49
CA TYR A 43 -14.72 16.28 -0.59
C TYR A 43 -15.03 17.71 -0.19
N LEU A 44 -14.03 18.54 0.08
CA LEU A 44 -14.25 19.96 0.39
C LEU A 44 -14.76 20.74 -0.83
N GLN A 45 -14.39 20.32 -2.05
CA GLN A 45 -14.75 20.98 -3.30
C GLN A 45 -15.94 20.34 -4.02
N HIS A 46 -16.58 19.33 -3.43
CA HIS A 46 -17.58 18.49 -4.10
C HIS A 46 -18.76 19.26 -4.72
N GLU A 47 -19.20 20.36 -4.11
CA GLU A 47 -20.29 21.18 -4.67
C GLU A 47 -19.86 21.88 -5.97
N SER A 48 -18.61 22.36 -6.03
CA SER A 48 -18.07 23.01 -7.23
C SER A 48 -17.71 22.02 -8.34
N LEU A 49 -17.34 20.79 -7.96
CA LEU A 49 -16.98 19.70 -8.88
C LEU A 49 -18.17 18.81 -9.24
N ASN A 50 -19.36 19.10 -8.68
CA ASN A 50 -20.59 18.34 -8.87
C ASN A 50 -20.44 16.83 -8.55
N ILE A 51 -19.70 16.51 -7.48
CA ILE A 51 -19.43 15.14 -7.05
C ILE A 51 -20.52 14.70 -6.06
N PRO A 52 -21.21 13.57 -6.29
CA PRO A 52 -22.25 13.11 -5.38
C PRO A 52 -21.67 12.67 -4.03
N LYS A 53 -22.29 13.06 -2.92
CA LYS A 53 -21.84 12.68 -1.56
C LYS A 53 -21.69 11.17 -1.35
N GLY A 54 -22.48 10.38 -2.08
CA GLY A 54 -22.40 8.91 -2.08
C GLY A 54 -21.02 8.37 -2.48
N TYR A 55 -20.32 9.04 -3.40
CA TYR A 55 -18.99 8.68 -3.86
C TYR A 55 -17.99 8.65 -2.70
N PHE A 56 -18.04 9.65 -1.82
CA PHE A 56 -17.06 9.79 -0.74
C PHE A 56 -17.16 8.68 0.31
N TYR A 57 -18.36 8.14 0.57
CA TYR A 57 -18.48 6.97 1.43
C TYR A 57 -17.75 5.76 0.85
N LEU A 58 -17.76 5.61 -0.48
CA LEU A 58 -17.06 4.52 -1.14
C LEU A 58 -15.55 4.77 -1.14
N ILE A 59 -15.09 5.96 -1.55
CA ILE A 59 -13.64 6.21 -1.71
C ILE A 59 -12.91 6.17 -0.36
N PHE A 60 -13.46 6.80 0.69
CA PHE A 60 -12.88 6.72 2.03
C PHE A 60 -12.95 5.31 2.63
N SER A 61 -13.93 4.48 2.22
CA SER A 61 -13.93 3.08 2.61
C SER A 61 -12.78 2.31 1.98
N VAL A 62 -12.47 2.60 0.70
CA VAL A 62 -11.31 2.03 0.00
C VAL A 62 -10.01 2.47 0.66
N ASP A 63 -9.87 3.75 1.02
CA ASP A 63 -8.71 4.27 1.76
C ASP A 63 -8.46 3.53 3.08
N ILE A 64 -9.52 3.35 3.87
CA ILE A 64 -9.44 2.61 5.13
C ILE A 64 -8.97 1.19 4.86
N LEU A 65 -9.51 0.52 3.84
CA LEU A 65 -9.11 -0.84 3.48
C LEU A 65 -7.67 -0.91 2.96
N MET A 66 -7.16 0.12 2.28
CA MET A 66 -5.74 0.24 1.91
C MET A 66 -4.85 0.33 3.16
N ILE A 67 -5.20 1.18 4.12
CA ILE A 67 -4.47 1.28 5.40
C ILE A 67 -4.49 -0.08 6.13
N VAL A 68 -5.66 -0.72 6.21
CA VAL A 68 -5.80 -2.07 6.80
C VAL A 68 -4.90 -3.07 6.08
N GLY A 69 -4.82 -3.01 4.74
CA GLY A 69 -3.90 -3.83 3.95
C GLY A 69 -2.43 -3.66 4.37
N ILE A 70 -1.97 -2.42 4.54
CA ILE A 70 -0.60 -2.12 5.02
C ILE A 70 -0.38 -2.63 6.45
N VAL A 71 -1.34 -2.40 7.36
CA VAL A 71 -1.26 -2.87 8.75
C VAL A 71 -1.19 -4.40 8.79
N LEU A 72 -2.00 -5.09 7.99
CA LEU A 72 -1.96 -6.54 7.85
C LEU A 72 -0.60 -7.01 7.34
N MET A 73 -0.01 -6.33 6.34
CA MET A 73 1.34 -6.63 5.87
C MET A 73 2.37 -6.45 6.99
N PHE A 74 2.28 -5.39 7.80
CA PHE A 74 3.16 -5.17 8.96
C PHE A 74 3.10 -6.32 9.97
N PHE A 75 1.95 -6.97 10.12
CA PHE A 75 1.78 -8.16 10.99
C PHE A 75 2.01 -9.49 10.26
N TYR A 76 2.63 -9.46 9.07
CA TYR A 76 2.88 -10.65 8.26
C TYR A 76 1.60 -11.45 7.97
N ARG A 77 0.50 -10.77 7.60
CA ARG A 77 -0.74 -11.42 7.16
C ARG A 77 -0.83 -11.40 5.65
N LYS A 78 -0.99 -12.57 5.02
CA LYS A 78 -1.08 -12.69 3.54
C LYS A 78 -2.22 -11.88 2.95
N ALA A 79 -3.32 -11.79 3.71
CA ALA A 79 -4.47 -10.98 3.35
C ALA A 79 -4.10 -9.53 3.00
N GLY A 80 -3.11 -8.93 3.70
CA GLY A 80 -2.66 -7.57 3.41
C GLY A 80 -1.99 -7.41 2.04
N ILE A 81 -1.22 -8.42 1.62
CA ILE A 81 -0.52 -8.43 0.32
C ILE A 81 -1.52 -8.41 -0.84
N VAL A 82 -2.68 -9.03 -0.67
CA VAL A 82 -3.74 -9.06 -1.69
C VAL A 82 -4.67 -7.85 -1.55
N LEU A 83 -5.09 -7.54 -0.32
CA LEU A 83 -6.05 -6.47 -0.06
C LEU A 83 -5.52 -5.12 -0.53
N PHE A 84 -4.26 -4.79 -0.23
CA PHE A 84 -3.69 -3.50 -0.58
C PHE A 84 -3.73 -3.18 -2.08
N PRO A 85 -3.12 -3.99 -2.99
CA PRO A 85 -3.13 -3.69 -4.41
C PRO A 85 -4.54 -3.76 -5.03
N VAL A 86 -5.42 -4.62 -4.52
CA VAL A 86 -6.81 -4.68 -5.00
C VAL A 86 -7.54 -3.38 -4.67
N MET A 87 -7.40 -2.87 -3.45
CA MET A 87 -8.00 -1.60 -3.03
C MET A 87 -7.36 -0.41 -3.73
N LEU A 88 -6.04 -0.42 -3.92
CA LEU A 88 -5.34 0.62 -4.69
C LEU A 88 -5.82 0.70 -6.14
N LEU A 89 -6.02 -0.45 -6.80
CA LEU A 89 -6.59 -0.48 -8.15
C LEU A 89 -8.05 -0.01 -8.14
N ALA A 90 -8.83 -0.40 -7.14
CA ALA A 90 -10.21 0.07 -6.99
C ALA A 90 -10.25 1.60 -6.84
N HIS A 91 -9.40 2.17 -5.99
CA HIS A 91 -9.22 3.62 -5.81
C HIS A 91 -8.93 4.29 -7.15
N PHE A 92 -7.88 3.84 -7.85
CA PHE A 92 -7.52 4.37 -9.17
C PHE A 92 -8.68 4.34 -10.17
N PHE A 93 -9.37 3.21 -10.29
CA PHE A 93 -10.50 3.10 -11.20
C PHE A 93 -11.70 3.93 -10.77
N MET A 94 -11.90 4.17 -9.48
CA MET A 94 -12.96 5.05 -8.98
C MET A 94 -12.71 6.51 -9.36
N HIS A 95 -11.49 7.04 -9.16
CA HIS A 95 -11.17 8.40 -9.65
C HIS A 95 -11.28 8.49 -11.17
N ASN A 96 -10.83 7.47 -11.90
CA ASN A 96 -10.94 7.47 -13.35
C ASN A 96 -12.40 7.43 -13.82
N TYR A 97 -13.24 6.59 -13.20
CA TYR A 97 -14.64 6.42 -13.59
C TYR A 97 -15.54 7.58 -13.16
N TYR A 98 -15.44 8.02 -11.90
CA TYR A 98 -16.31 9.06 -11.35
C TYR A 98 -15.84 10.47 -11.68
N LEU A 99 -14.52 10.68 -11.71
CA LEU A 99 -13.93 12.02 -11.80
C LEU A 99 -13.14 12.25 -13.09
N SER A 100 -12.94 11.22 -13.92
CA SER A 100 -12.06 11.27 -15.11
C SER A 100 -10.64 11.72 -14.77
N THR A 101 -10.21 11.51 -13.53
CA THR A 101 -8.92 11.95 -13.01
C THR A 101 -7.93 10.79 -13.06
N PHE A 102 -6.73 11.04 -13.58
CA PHE A 102 -5.61 10.10 -13.52
C PHE A 102 -4.68 10.48 -12.39
N LEU A 103 -4.77 9.76 -11.27
CA LEU A 103 -3.96 10.04 -10.10
C LEU A 103 -2.57 9.41 -10.21
N TYR A 104 -1.56 10.26 -10.35
CA TYR A 104 -0.15 9.83 -10.32
C TYR A 104 0.26 9.26 -8.96
N SER A 105 -0.40 9.65 -7.87
CA SER A 105 -0.21 9.05 -6.55
C SER A 105 -0.47 7.55 -6.59
N ASP A 106 -1.55 7.12 -7.24
CA ASP A 106 -1.98 5.72 -7.25
C ASP A 106 -1.03 4.86 -8.06
N VAL A 107 -0.63 5.34 -9.24
CA VAL A 107 0.34 4.66 -10.10
C VAL A 107 1.71 4.57 -9.42
N THR A 108 2.12 5.65 -8.74
CA THR A 108 3.37 5.65 -7.97
C THR A 108 3.30 4.66 -6.82
N ASN A 109 2.18 4.61 -6.10
CA ASN A 109 1.97 3.67 -5.00
C ASN A 109 1.96 2.21 -5.50
N LEU A 110 1.40 1.97 -6.69
CA LEU A 110 1.40 0.65 -7.33
C LEU A 110 2.83 0.24 -7.71
N PHE A 111 3.60 1.16 -8.30
CA PHE A 111 5.01 0.95 -8.60
C PHE A 111 5.81 0.66 -7.32
N LEU A 112 5.60 1.43 -6.25
CA LEU A 112 6.26 1.21 -4.96
C LEU A 112 5.91 -0.16 -4.38
N PHE A 113 4.65 -0.58 -4.51
CA PHE A 113 4.22 -1.90 -4.07
C PHE A 113 4.87 -3.02 -4.88
N THR A 114 4.76 -2.99 -6.21
CA THR A 114 5.30 -4.05 -7.08
C THR A 114 6.82 -4.08 -7.12
N GLY A 115 7.47 -2.91 -7.03
CA GLY A 115 8.92 -2.77 -7.04
C GLY A 115 9.52 -2.99 -5.66
N PHE A 116 9.35 -2.02 -4.76
CA PHE A 116 10.02 -2.03 -3.46
C PHE A 116 9.32 -2.91 -2.42
N GLY A 117 7.99 -2.89 -2.38
CA GLY A 117 7.17 -3.68 -1.46
C GLY A 117 7.39 -5.17 -1.66
N MET A 118 7.18 -5.67 -2.87
CA MET A 118 7.33 -7.10 -3.18
C MET A 118 8.77 -7.58 -3.00
N LEU A 119 9.79 -6.80 -3.38
CA LEU A 119 11.19 -7.15 -3.12
C LEU A 119 11.50 -7.29 -1.62
N ALA A 120 10.86 -6.48 -0.75
CA ALA A 120 11.02 -6.59 0.70
C ALA A 120 10.13 -7.69 1.34
N ILE A 121 9.02 -8.05 0.68
CA ILE A 121 8.03 -9.03 1.15
C ILE A 121 8.43 -10.46 0.78
N ILE A 122 8.88 -10.70 -0.47
CA ILE A 122 9.23 -12.03 -1.00
C ILE A 122 10.23 -12.78 -0.10
N PRO A 123 11.33 -12.17 0.39
CA PRO A 123 12.28 -12.87 1.25
C PRO A 123 11.67 -13.31 2.58
N LYS A 124 10.61 -12.62 3.02
CA LYS A 124 9.89 -12.89 4.28
C LYS A 124 8.62 -13.71 4.07
N TRP A 125 8.34 -14.20 2.85
CA TRP A 125 7.09 -14.88 2.50
C TRP A 125 6.74 -16.04 3.44
N LYS A 126 7.74 -16.81 3.90
CA LYS A 126 7.56 -17.93 4.84
C LYS A 126 6.97 -17.52 6.20
N PHE A 127 7.12 -16.25 6.59
CA PHE A 127 6.58 -15.70 7.83
C PHE A 127 5.14 -15.19 7.67
N PHE A 128 4.70 -14.95 6.42
CA PHE A 128 3.34 -14.53 6.19
C PHE A 128 2.36 -15.68 6.44
N ARG A 129 1.40 -15.46 7.34
CA ARG A 129 0.33 -16.42 7.66
C ARG A 129 -0.94 -16.05 6.91
#